data_AF-A0A101T5M9-F1
#
_entry.id   AF-A0A101T5M9-F1
#
_cell.length_a   1.000
_cell.length_b   1.000
_cell.length_c   1.000
_cell.angle_alpha   90.00
_cell.angle_beta   90.00
_cell.angle_gamma   90.00
#
_symmetry.space_group_name_H-M   'P 1'
#
loop_
_entity.id
_entity.type
_entity.pdbx_description
1 polymer ?
#
loop_
_entity_poly.entity_id
_entity_poly.type
_entity_poly.pdbx_seq_one_letter_code
_entity_poly.pdbx_strand_id
1 'polypeptide(L)'
;MAVLGPGGTGGLLAALLSRSGHRVICLAGEATADTLRDSGIRVRSRRFGAFTAAVEADTELREPVDACLIAVKHTSLDAALTRVPPTALGDALVVPLLNGVEHPAALRARYRGDRVAPAVIRVESARVAPGVIEHGSDFVEVDLTGATAPGPRLDALASVLTAAGVTTRVLGDEAAALWAKMAFLAPFALLTTRYALPLGEARTRHREELESLVAETAAVSRACGAPADPAQALARYDAFPPTAKSSMQRDAEAGRPLELDAIGGALLRAADRHGVPVPVTARLVRELRDAGLPASGHSFD
;
A
#
# COMPACT_ATOMS: atom_id res chain seq x y z
N MET A 1 -1.02 19.92 1.55
CA MET A 1 -0.61 18.50 1.72
C MET A 1 0.35 18.12 0.61
N ALA A 2 1.26 17.17 0.87
CA ALA A 2 2.10 16.56 -0.16
C ALA A 2 1.69 15.10 -0.41
N VAL A 3 1.90 14.62 -1.64
CA VAL A 3 1.72 13.21 -2.02
C VAL A 3 2.98 12.73 -2.73
N LEU A 4 3.76 11.87 -2.06
CA LEU A 4 4.92 11.23 -2.65
C LEU A 4 4.48 9.99 -3.43
N GLY A 5 4.65 10.04 -4.76
CA GLY A 5 4.26 8.97 -5.66
C GLY A 5 2.78 9.04 -6.08
N PRO A 6 2.42 9.91 -7.04
CA PRO A 6 1.09 9.96 -7.65
C PRO A 6 0.87 8.77 -8.62
N GLY A 7 0.97 7.55 -8.09
CA GLY A 7 0.58 6.29 -8.75
C GLY A 7 -0.94 6.08 -8.70
N GLY A 8 -1.42 4.83 -8.78
CA GLY A 8 -2.86 4.53 -8.67
C GLY A 8 -3.47 5.09 -7.38
N THR A 9 -2.98 4.62 -6.23
CA THR A 9 -3.41 5.10 -4.91
C THR A 9 -3.10 6.58 -4.68
N GLY A 10 -1.84 6.99 -4.82
CA GLY A 10 -1.45 8.37 -4.52
C GLY A 10 -2.12 9.39 -5.44
N GLY A 11 -2.24 9.09 -6.73
CA GLY A 11 -2.93 9.95 -7.70
C GLY A 11 -4.42 10.06 -7.42
N LEU A 12 -5.10 8.97 -7.06
CA LEU A 12 -6.49 9.01 -6.65
C LEU A 12 -6.69 9.90 -5.42
N LEU A 13 -5.90 9.70 -4.36
CA LEU A 13 -6.02 10.51 -3.14
C LEU A 13 -5.69 11.98 -3.41
N ALA A 14 -4.64 12.28 -4.17
CA ALA A 14 -4.28 13.64 -4.56
C ALA A 14 -5.44 14.33 -5.29
N ALA A 15 -6.06 13.65 -6.26
CA ALA A 15 -7.17 14.19 -7.03
C ALA A 15 -8.44 14.39 -6.18
N LEU A 16 -8.76 13.46 -5.28
CA LEU A 16 -9.90 13.59 -4.37
C LEU A 16 -9.71 14.76 -3.41
N LEU A 17 -8.53 14.87 -2.79
CA LEU A 17 -8.20 15.95 -1.85
C LEU A 17 -8.21 17.32 -2.55
N SER A 18 -7.62 17.42 -3.74
CA SER A 18 -7.65 18.65 -4.54
C SER A 18 -9.08 19.04 -4.94
N ARG A 19 -9.89 18.09 -5.42
CA ARG A 19 -11.29 18.33 -5.78
C ARG A 19 -12.13 18.82 -4.59
N SER A 20 -11.76 18.46 -3.36
CA SER A 20 -12.38 18.94 -2.13
C SER A 20 -11.84 20.29 -1.63
N GLY A 21 -11.01 20.98 -2.42
CA GLY A 21 -10.54 22.34 -2.14
C GLY A 21 -9.22 22.43 -1.38
N HIS A 22 -8.51 21.32 -1.19
CA HIS A 22 -7.20 21.34 -0.53
C HIS A 22 -6.05 21.57 -1.52
N ARG A 23 -5.06 22.37 -1.11
CA ARG A 23 -3.79 22.49 -1.83
C ARG A 23 -3.00 21.19 -1.73
N VAL A 24 -2.69 20.58 -2.88
CA VAL A 24 -1.98 19.30 -2.99
C VAL A 24 -0.75 19.44 -3.89
N ILE A 25 0.41 19.07 -3.37
CA ILE A 25 1.69 19.01 -4.09
C ILE A 25 2.04 17.55 -4.35
N CYS A 26 2.05 17.13 -5.61
CA CYS A 26 2.45 15.78 -6.02
C CYS A 26 3.96 15.72 -6.28
N LEU A 27 4.65 14.82 -5.61
CA LEU A 27 6.10 14.63 -5.75
C LEU A 27 6.38 13.39 -6.59
N ALA A 28 7.06 13.58 -7.73
CA ALA A 28 7.31 12.52 -8.71
C ALA A 28 8.66 12.71 -9.44
N GLY A 29 8.94 11.91 -10.47
CA GLY A 29 10.02 12.20 -11.41
C GLY A 29 9.61 13.30 -12.41
N GLU A 30 10.59 13.98 -13.02
CA GLU A 30 10.41 15.16 -13.88
C GLU A 30 9.27 15.01 -14.88
N ALA A 31 9.29 13.98 -15.73
CA ALA A 31 8.27 13.76 -16.76
C ALA A 31 6.84 13.62 -16.20
N THR A 32 6.69 13.01 -15.01
CA THR A 32 5.37 12.94 -14.35
C THR A 32 5.00 14.29 -13.76
N ALA A 33 5.94 15.00 -13.12
CA ALA A 33 5.69 16.32 -12.56
C ALA A 33 5.28 17.33 -13.66
N ASP A 34 5.96 17.35 -14.80
CA ASP A 34 5.60 18.15 -15.98
C ASP A 34 4.17 17.87 -16.43
N THR A 35 3.81 16.59 -16.59
CA THR A 35 2.45 16.21 -17.02
C THR A 35 1.39 16.70 -16.04
N LEU A 36 1.66 16.57 -14.73
CA LEU A 36 0.72 16.98 -13.69
C LEU A 36 0.59 18.51 -13.59
N ARG A 37 1.68 19.26 -13.81
CA ARG A 37 1.63 20.74 -13.88
C ARG A 37 0.75 21.23 -15.03
N ASP A 38 0.83 20.57 -16.19
CA ASP A 38 0.08 20.96 -17.38
C ASP A 38 -1.39 20.51 -17.34
N SER A 39 -1.63 19.24 -16.99
CA SER A 39 -2.94 18.60 -17.21
C SER A 39 -3.66 18.16 -15.93
N GLY A 40 -3.01 18.29 -14.77
CA GLY A 40 -3.54 17.80 -13.49
C GLY A 40 -3.67 16.28 -13.44
N ILE A 41 -4.63 15.80 -12.64
CA ILE A 41 -4.95 14.38 -12.51
C ILE A 41 -6.36 14.13 -13.03
N ARG A 42 -6.46 13.34 -14.10
CA ARG A 42 -7.72 12.84 -14.64
C ARG A 42 -8.08 11.52 -13.97
N VAL A 43 -9.26 11.47 -13.37
CA VAL A 43 -9.81 10.28 -12.70
C VAL A 43 -11.01 9.76 -13.46
N ARG A 44 -11.05 8.45 -13.67
CA ARG A 44 -12.24 7.69 -14.09
C ARG A 44 -12.64 6.78 -12.95
N SER A 45 -13.85 6.97 -12.43
CA SER A 45 -14.35 6.21 -11.28
C SER A 45 -15.83 5.92 -11.42
N ARG A 46 -16.23 4.70 -11.07
CA ARG A 46 -17.65 4.34 -10.95
C ARG A 46 -18.33 5.07 -9.77
N ARG A 47 -17.63 5.19 -8.64
CA ARG A 47 -18.11 5.88 -7.44
C ARG A 47 -18.12 7.41 -7.56
N PHE A 48 -17.08 7.99 -8.15
CA PHE A 48 -16.87 9.45 -8.14
C PHE A 48 -17.10 10.15 -9.49
N GLY A 49 -17.51 9.40 -10.51
CA GLY A 49 -17.60 9.87 -11.89
C GLY A 49 -16.23 10.12 -12.52
N ALA A 50 -16.26 10.71 -13.72
CA ALA A 50 -15.06 11.18 -14.40
C ALA A 50 -14.82 12.66 -14.08
N PHE A 51 -13.58 13.02 -13.70
CA PHE A 51 -13.22 14.41 -13.40
C PHE A 51 -11.72 14.63 -13.63
N THR A 52 -11.31 15.90 -13.66
CA THR A 52 -9.90 16.30 -13.65
C THR A 52 -9.68 17.25 -12.49
N ALA A 53 -8.67 16.99 -11.66
CA ALA A 53 -8.29 17.81 -10.52
C ALA A 53 -6.95 18.50 -10.81
N ALA A 54 -6.92 19.83 -10.65
CA ALA A 54 -5.67 20.59 -10.72
C ALA A 54 -4.82 20.31 -9.48
N VAL A 55 -3.54 20.02 -9.65
CA VAL A 55 -2.59 19.80 -8.55
C VAL A 55 -1.33 20.57 -8.82
N GLU A 56 -0.61 20.93 -7.77
CA GLU A 56 0.78 21.31 -7.89
C GLU A 56 1.62 20.04 -8.05
N ALA A 57 2.74 20.13 -8.77
CA ALA A 57 3.64 19.00 -8.92
C ALA A 57 5.09 19.44 -9.06
N ASP A 58 5.96 18.69 -8.41
CA ASP A 58 7.39 18.97 -8.34
C ASP A 58 8.20 17.67 -8.21
N THR A 59 9.51 17.78 -8.32
CA THR A 59 10.45 16.68 -8.10
C THR A 59 10.87 16.53 -6.65
N GLU A 60 10.75 17.59 -5.84
CA GLU A 60 11.15 17.61 -4.43
C GLU A 60 10.26 18.56 -3.62
N LEU A 61 10.03 18.23 -2.35
CA LEU A 61 9.35 19.11 -1.40
C LEU A 61 10.29 20.23 -0.93
N ARG A 62 9.92 21.49 -1.19
CA ARG A 62 10.73 22.67 -0.82
C ARG A 62 10.05 23.59 0.19
N GLU A 63 8.84 23.26 0.61
CA GLU A 63 8.06 24.04 1.55
C GLU A 63 7.35 23.15 2.58
N PRO A 64 7.00 23.69 3.76
CA PRO A 64 6.25 22.95 4.78
C PRO A 64 4.85 22.55 4.32
N VAL A 65 4.37 21.42 4.82
CA VAL A 65 3.00 20.92 4.62
C VAL A 65 2.42 20.36 5.91
N ASP A 66 1.09 20.22 6.00
CA ASP A 66 0.46 19.63 7.19
C ASP A 66 0.62 18.11 7.27
N ALA A 67 0.61 17.45 6.10
CA ALA A 67 0.77 16.01 5.95
C ALA A 67 1.41 15.65 4.59
N CYS A 68 2.19 14.58 4.58
CA CYS A 68 2.78 13.94 3.42
C CYS A 68 2.31 12.49 3.32
N LEU A 69 1.52 12.17 2.29
CA LEU A 69 1.08 10.82 1.99
C LEU A 69 2.17 10.11 1.18
N ILE A 70 2.70 8.99 1.68
CA ILE A 70 3.69 8.19 0.97
C ILE A 70 2.99 7.02 0.31
N ALA A 71 2.85 7.09 -1.02
CA ALA A 71 2.07 6.16 -1.83
C ALA A 71 2.88 5.53 -2.98
N VAL A 72 4.21 5.54 -2.85
CA VAL A 72 5.11 4.78 -3.74
C VAL A 72 5.05 3.28 -3.42
N LYS A 73 5.46 2.45 -4.38
CA LYS A 73 5.71 1.03 -4.11
C LYS A 73 6.93 0.86 -3.22
N HIS A 74 6.96 -0.23 -2.46
CA HIS A 74 8.08 -0.52 -1.56
C HIS A 74 9.41 -0.58 -2.32
N THR A 75 9.41 -1.11 -3.54
CA THR A 75 10.59 -1.21 -4.41
C THR A 75 11.20 0.13 -4.83
N SER A 76 10.48 1.23 -4.65
CA SER A 76 10.93 2.58 -4.96
C SER A 76 10.99 3.49 -3.73
N LEU A 77 10.76 2.96 -2.52
CA LEU A 77 10.63 3.75 -1.31
C LEU A 77 11.89 4.58 -1.06
N ASP A 78 13.06 3.96 -0.95
CA ASP A 78 14.31 4.66 -0.62
C ASP A 78 14.65 5.76 -1.63
N ALA A 79 14.57 5.44 -2.92
CA ALA A 79 14.81 6.40 -3.99
C ALA A 79 13.75 7.51 -4.05
N ALA A 80 12.53 7.28 -3.57
CA ALA A 80 11.47 8.28 -3.50
C ALA A 80 11.63 9.21 -2.29
N LEU A 81 12.10 8.69 -1.16
CA LEU A 81 12.28 9.47 0.07
C LEU A 81 13.35 10.56 -0.05
N THR A 82 14.22 10.51 -1.06
CA THR A 82 15.14 11.62 -1.39
C THR A 82 14.39 12.90 -1.77
N ARG A 83 13.16 12.79 -2.31
CA ARG A 83 12.30 13.92 -2.71
C ARG A 83 11.60 14.60 -1.54
N VAL A 84 11.74 14.05 -0.33
CA VAL A 84 11.05 14.51 0.86
C VAL A 84 12.09 14.69 1.97
N PRO A 85 12.91 15.75 1.92
CA PRO A 85 13.91 15.98 2.94
C PRO A 85 13.24 16.24 4.31
N PRO A 86 13.78 15.70 5.42
CA PRO A 86 13.22 15.93 6.76
C PRO A 86 13.08 17.41 7.12
N THR A 87 13.98 18.26 6.62
CA THR A 87 13.97 19.71 6.84
C THR A 87 12.75 20.39 6.21
N ALA A 88 12.31 19.97 5.03
CA ALA A 88 11.13 20.53 4.37
C ALA A 88 9.83 20.00 5.00
N LEU A 89 9.80 18.75 5.47
CA LEU A 89 8.62 18.22 6.17
C LEU A 89 8.34 18.95 7.48
N GLY A 90 9.38 19.28 8.25
CA GLY A 90 9.24 19.90 9.56
C GLY A 90 8.32 19.10 10.49
N ASP A 91 7.15 19.66 10.82
CA ASP A 91 6.15 19.08 11.71
C ASP A 91 4.99 18.34 10.99
N ALA A 92 5.10 18.13 9.68
CA ALA A 92 4.12 17.40 8.90
C ALA A 92 3.87 15.99 9.44
N LEU A 93 2.64 15.50 9.34
CA LEU A 93 2.37 14.07 9.48
C LEU A 93 2.97 13.31 8.28
N VAL A 94 3.66 12.21 8.53
CA VAL A 94 4.18 11.30 7.52
C VAL A 94 3.29 10.06 7.50
N VAL A 95 2.55 9.86 6.41
CA VAL A 95 1.47 8.88 6.34
C VAL A 95 1.77 7.86 5.25
N PRO A 96 2.50 6.78 5.57
CA PRO A 96 2.74 5.72 4.60
C PRO A 96 1.50 4.88 4.37
N LEU A 97 1.22 4.62 3.08
CA LEU A 97 0.09 3.82 2.59
C LEU A 97 0.58 2.54 1.87
N LEU A 98 1.85 2.17 2.09
CA LEU A 98 2.50 1.07 1.40
C LEU A 98 1.94 -0.30 1.83
N ASN A 99 2.13 -1.30 0.98
CA ASN A 99 1.95 -2.69 1.37
C ASN A 99 3.10 -3.16 2.27
N GLY A 100 2.85 -4.23 3.02
CA GLY A 100 3.81 -4.78 4.00
C GLY A 100 3.72 -4.12 5.37
N VAL A 101 4.60 -4.56 6.27
CA VAL A 101 4.53 -4.23 7.71
C VAL A 101 5.81 -3.56 8.25
N GLU A 102 6.89 -3.51 7.47
CA GLU A 102 8.21 -3.07 7.95
C GLU A 102 8.51 -1.59 7.64
N HIS A 103 7.81 -1.00 6.66
CA HIS A 103 8.00 0.39 6.26
C HIS A 103 7.81 1.43 7.39
N PRO A 104 6.95 1.24 8.42
CA PRO A 104 6.85 2.22 9.51
C PRO A 104 8.16 2.40 10.27
N ALA A 105 8.87 1.31 10.58
CA ALA A 105 10.12 1.36 11.31
C ALA A 105 11.21 2.10 10.51
N ALA A 106 11.31 1.82 9.20
CA ALA A 106 12.23 2.52 8.31
C ALA A 106 11.95 4.03 8.25
N LEU A 107 10.67 4.42 8.20
CA LEU A 107 10.28 5.83 8.17
C LEU A 107 10.51 6.54 9.51
N ARG A 108 10.32 5.86 10.65
CA ARG A 108 10.65 6.39 11.98
C ARG A 108 12.14 6.56 12.21
N ALA A 109 12.99 5.77 11.53
CA ALA A 109 14.44 5.96 11.57
C ALA A 109 14.89 7.19 10.76
N ARG A 110 14.12 7.58 9.73
CA ARG A 110 14.44 8.70 8.84
C ARG A 110 13.82 10.03 9.29
N TYR A 111 12.59 9.99 9.79
CA TYR A 111 11.82 11.16 10.19
C TYR A 111 11.58 11.15 11.69
N ARG A 112 11.01 12.25 12.20
CA ARG A 112 10.50 12.30 13.56
C ARG A 112 9.50 11.18 13.81
N GLY A 113 9.83 10.24 14.70
CA GLY A 113 9.02 9.05 14.94
C GLY A 113 7.60 9.34 15.45
N ASP A 114 7.43 10.44 16.19
CA ASP A 114 6.15 10.99 16.64
C ASP A 114 5.36 11.69 15.52
N ARG A 115 5.86 11.71 14.28
CA ARG A 115 5.14 12.24 13.11
C ARG A 115 4.73 11.16 12.12
N VAL A 116 5.23 9.93 12.28
CA VAL A 116 4.89 8.81 11.40
C VAL A 116 3.59 8.18 11.87
N ALA A 117 2.56 8.29 11.03
CA ALA A 117 1.23 7.73 11.24
C ALA A 117 0.89 6.75 10.10
N PRO A 118 1.32 5.47 10.18
CA PRO A 118 1.05 4.49 9.14
C PRO A 118 -0.42 4.30 8.86
N ALA A 119 -0.75 3.96 7.63
CA ALA A 119 -2.13 3.85 7.21
C ALA A 119 -2.35 2.65 6.30
N VAL A 120 -3.47 1.97 6.54
CA VAL A 120 -3.93 0.84 5.75
C VAL A 120 -4.96 1.34 4.76
N ILE A 121 -4.61 1.31 3.47
CA ILE A 121 -5.56 1.61 2.41
C ILE A 121 -6.11 0.33 1.77
N ARG A 122 -7.43 0.34 1.52
CA ARG A 122 -8.16 -0.62 0.69
C ARG A 122 -8.82 0.12 -0.47
N VAL A 123 -8.35 -0.16 -1.67
CA VAL A 123 -8.83 0.45 -2.92
C VAL A 123 -8.33 -0.37 -4.11
N GLU A 124 -9.12 -0.44 -5.19
CA GLU A 124 -8.65 -0.85 -6.50
C GLU A 124 -8.44 0.38 -7.39
N SER A 125 -7.20 0.84 -7.50
CA SER A 125 -6.84 1.97 -8.36
C SER A 125 -5.53 1.74 -9.09
N ALA A 126 -5.48 2.15 -10.35
CA ALA A 126 -4.33 2.01 -11.21
C ALA A 126 -4.06 3.32 -11.96
N ARG A 127 -2.77 3.66 -12.07
CA ARG A 127 -2.31 4.68 -13.02
C ARG A 127 -2.14 4.03 -14.39
N VAL A 128 -2.98 4.40 -15.35
CA VAL A 128 -2.98 3.85 -16.71
C VAL A 128 -2.15 4.67 -17.69
N ALA A 129 -1.93 5.95 -17.38
CA ALA A 129 -0.98 6.84 -18.05
C ALA A 129 -0.51 7.92 -17.06
N PRO A 130 0.57 8.68 -17.32
CA PRO A 130 0.91 9.85 -16.52
C PRO A 130 -0.30 10.78 -16.35
N GLY A 131 -0.65 11.11 -15.10
CA GLY A 131 -1.82 11.92 -14.77
C GLY A 131 -3.20 11.24 -14.97
N VAL A 132 -3.28 9.98 -15.40
CA VAL A 132 -4.56 9.28 -15.63
C VAL A 132 -4.74 8.10 -14.69
N ILE A 133 -5.79 8.18 -13.87
CA ILE A 133 -6.15 7.21 -12.84
C ILE A 133 -7.47 6.52 -13.18
N GLU A 134 -7.44 5.19 -13.17
CA GLU A 134 -8.63 4.35 -13.18
C GLU A 134 -8.91 3.88 -11.74
N HIS A 135 -10.13 4.07 -11.27
CA HIS A 135 -10.60 3.65 -9.95
C HIS A 135 -11.75 2.65 -10.12
N GLY A 136 -11.43 1.36 -9.92
CA GLY A 136 -12.30 0.23 -10.23
C GLY A 136 -13.23 -0.20 -9.09
N SER A 137 -12.82 0.01 -7.84
CA SER A 137 -13.63 -0.33 -6.67
C SER A 137 -14.72 0.71 -6.40
N ASP A 138 -15.83 0.26 -5.81
CA ASP A 138 -16.89 1.14 -5.30
C ASP A 138 -16.59 1.70 -3.90
N PHE A 139 -15.36 1.48 -3.40
CA PHE A 139 -14.88 1.93 -2.10
C PHE A 139 -13.47 2.54 -2.20
N VAL A 140 -13.20 3.48 -1.30
CA VAL A 140 -11.84 3.92 -0.95
C VAL A 140 -11.85 4.02 0.56
N GLU A 141 -11.06 3.19 1.23
CA GLU A 141 -11.01 3.16 2.70
C GLU A 141 -9.58 3.35 3.19
N VAL A 142 -9.41 4.19 4.21
CA VAL A 142 -8.13 4.42 4.87
C VAL A 142 -8.32 4.24 6.38
N ASP A 143 -7.60 3.30 6.96
CA ASP A 143 -7.44 3.23 8.41
C ASP A 143 -6.11 3.88 8.77
N LEU A 144 -6.18 5.02 9.45
CA LEU A 144 -5.02 5.71 10.01
C LEU A 144 -4.65 5.04 11.34
N THR A 145 -3.36 4.81 11.52
CA THR A 145 -2.77 4.29 12.75
C THR A 145 -1.68 5.26 13.18
N GLY A 146 -1.67 5.65 14.45
CA GLY A 146 -0.81 6.76 14.85
C GLY A 146 -0.80 6.94 16.35
N ALA A 147 -0.62 5.85 17.11
CA ALA A 147 -0.56 5.90 18.56
C ALA A 147 0.50 6.88 19.08
N THR A 148 1.58 7.08 18.31
CA THR A 148 2.66 8.03 18.63
C THR A 148 2.50 9.40 17.97
N ALA A 149 1.54 9.55 17.05
CA ALA A 149 1.29 10.80 16.35
C ALA A 149 0.37 11.72 17.16
N PRO A 150 0.45 13.06 17.01
CA PRO A 150 -0.44 13.97 17.72
C PRO A 150 -1.90 13.75 17.30
N GLY A 151 -2.72 13.27 18.24
CA GLY A 151 -4.14 12.97 18.02
C GLY A 151 -4.90 14.05 17.24
N PRO A 152 -4.83 15.34 17.64
CA PRO A 152 -5.53 16.41 16.92
C PRO A 152 -5.14 16.55 15.43
N ARG A 153 -3.87 16.27 15.08
CA ARG A 153 -3.43 16.28 13.67
C ARG A 153 -3.95 15.05 12.91
N LEU A 154 -3.98 13.89 13.57
CA LEU A 154 -4.50 12.66 13.00
C LEU A 154 -6.01 12.77 12.72
N ASP A 155 -6.76 13.32 13.67
CA ASP A 155 -8.20 13.57 13.57
C ASP A 155 -8.53 14.60 12.48
N ALA A 156 -7.72 15.66 12.37
CA ALA A 156 -7.84 16.64 11.31
C ALA A 156 -7.62 16.00 9.92
N LEU A 157 -6.59 15.16 9.78
CA LEU A 157 -6.36 14.42 8.54
C LEU A 157 -7.50 13.45 8.23
N ALA A 158 -8.00 12.73 9.23
CA ALA A 158 -9.12 11.81 9.08
C ALA A 158 -10.38 12.54 8.58
N SER A 159 -10.65 13.73 9.12
CA SER A 159 -11.77 14.58 8.73
C SER A 159 -11.63 15.06 7.28
N VAL A 160 -10.43 15.48 6.89
CA VAL A 160 -10.11 15.91 5.51
C VAL A 160 -10.30 14.77 4.50
N LEU A 161 -9.78 13.57 4.79
CA LEU A 161 -9.97 12.40 3.94
C LEU A 161 -11.45 12.01 3.83
N THR A 162 -12.18 12.04 4.95
CA THR A 162 -13.62 11.76 5.00
C THR A 162 -14.42 12.75 4.16
N ALA A 163 -14.14 14.04 4.29
CA ALA A 163 -14.76 15.09 3.47
C ALA A 163 -14.43 14.94 1.97
N ALA A 164 -13.29 14.32 1.63
CA ALA A 164 -12.92 13.97 0.27
C ALA A 164 -13.59 12.70 -0.28
N GLY A 165 -14.48 12.08 0.51
CA GLY A 165 -15.25 10.89 0.11
C GLY A 165 -14.54 9.56 0.37
N VAL A 166 -13.42 9.58 1.10
CA VAL A 166 -12.68 8.40 1.55
C VAL A 166 -13.25 7.94 2.90
N THR A 167 -13.69 6.70 2.99
CA THR A 167 -14.13 6.12 4.26
C THR A 167 -12.91 6.01 5.19
N THR A 168 -12.82 6.90 6.18
CA THR A 168 -11.62 7.01 7.01
C THR A 168 -11.91 6.66 8.47
N ARG A 169 -11.02 5.87 9.07
CA ARG A 169 -11.08 5.51 10.49
C ARG A 169 -9.74 5.76 11.14
N VAL A 170 -9.74 6.09 12.42
CA VAL A 170 -8.52 6.12 13.25
C VAL A 170 -8.54 4.89 14.15
N LEU A 171 -7.52 4.05 14.03
CA LEU A 171 -7.36 2.83 14.81
C LEU A 171 -6.25 2.99 15.84
N GLY A 172 -6.44 2.38 17.02
CA GLY A 172 -5.47 2.46 18.12
C GLY A 172 -4.24 1.58 17.95
N ASP A 173 -4.39 0.41 17.32
CA ASP A 173 -3.32 -0.58 17.20
C ASP A 173 -2.81 -0.68 15.75
N GLU A 174 -1.60 -0.16 15.53
CA GLU A 174 -0.89 -0.19 14.26
C GLU A 174 -0.56 -1.62 13.82
N ALA A 175 -0.06 -2.45 14.74
CA ALA A 175 0.32 -3.82 14.42
C ALA A 175 -0.92 -4.61 13.99
N ALA A 176 -2.02 -4.49 14.74
CA ALA A 176 -3.28 -5.11 14.39
C ALA A 176 -3.79 -4.68 13.01
N ALA A 177 -3.74 -3.39 12.68
CA ALA A 177 -4.21 -2.89 11.40
C ALA A 177 -3.35 -3.39 10.22
N LEU A 178 -2.02 -3.26 10.32
CA LEU A 178 -1.09 -3.67 9.27
C LEU A 178 -1.16 -5.18 9.04
N TRP A 179 -1.16 -5.97 10.13
CA TRP A 179 -1.24 -7.42 10.03
C TRP A 179 -2.62 -7.94 9.62
N ALA A 180 -3.71 -7.26 9.97
CA ALA A 180 -5.04 -7.62 9.44
C ALA A 180 -5.10 -7.49 7.90
N LYS A 181 -4.49 -6.43 7.33
CA LYS A 181 -4.33 -6.33 5.88
C LYS A 181 -3.37 -7.39 5.35
N MET A 182 -2.23 -7.61 6.03
CA MET A 182 -1.21 -8.56 5.59
C MET A 182 -1.72 -10.01 5.57
N ALA A 183 -2.54 -10.40 6.55
CA ALA A 183 -3.15 -11.73 6.66
C ALA A 183 -4.04 -12.09 5.47
N PHE A 184 -4.66 -11.09 4.85
CA PHE A 184 -5.41 -11.27 3.59
C PHE A 184 -4.53 -11.03 2.36
N LEU A 185 -3.62 -10.05 2.39
CA LEU A 185 -2.83 -9.69 1.22
C LEU A 185 -1.81 -10.76 0.84
N ALA A 186 -1.11 -11.34 1.82
CA ALA A 186 0.03 -12.22 1.55
C ALA A 186 -0.38 -13.53 0.85
N PRO A 187 -1.36 -14.32 1.35
CA PRO A 187 -1.78 -15.52 0.65
C PRO A 187 -2.38 -15.20 -0.73
N PHE A 188 -3.21 -14.15 -0.81
CA PHE A 188 -3.79 -13.70 -2.08
C PHE A 188 -2.71 -13.37 -3.12
N ALA A 189 -1.74 -12.54 -2.75
CA ALA A 189 -0.70 -12.07 -3.65
C ALA A 189 0.24 -13.22 -4.07
N LEU A 190 0.74 -14.00 -3.11
CA LEU A 190 1.67 -15.10 -3.39
C LEU A 190 1.03 -16.14 -4.32
N LEU A 191 -0.18 -16.60 -3.99
CA LEU A 191 -0.84 -17.67 -4.73
C LEU A 191 -1.23 -17.23 -6.15
N THR A 192 -1.90 -16.08 -6.29
CA THR A 192 -2.35 -15.61 -7.62
C THR A 192 -1.19 -15.23 -8.53
N THR A 193 -0.11 -14.68 -7.98
CA THR A 193 1.08 -14.34 -8.77
C THR A 193 1.80 -15.62 -9.19
N ARG A 194 1.94 -16.61 -8.29
CA ARG A 194 2.67 -17.85 -8.57
C ARG A 194 2.09 -18.64 -9.75
N TYR A 195 0.76 -18.73 -9.78
CA TYR A 195 0.07 -19.53 -10.78
C TYR A 195 -0.44 -18.70 -11.97
N ALA A 196 -0.28 -17.37 -11.92
CA ALA A 196 -0.87 -16.45 -12.89
C ALA A 196 -2.38 -16.68 -13.10
N LEU A 197 -3.09 -17.02 -12.01
CA LEU A 197 -4.52 -17.32 -12.00
C LEU A 197 -5.29 -16.26 -11.23
N PRO A 198 -6.53 -15.90 -11.64
CA PRO A 198 -7.42 -15.12 -10.79
C PRO A 198 -7.78 -15.91 -9.53
N LEU A 199 -8.21 -15.22 -8.47
CA LEU A 199 -8.41 -15.82 -7.15
C LEU A 199 -9.33 -17.04 -7.17
N GLY A 200 -10.41 -17.02 -7.95
CA GLY A 200 -11.37 -18.12 -8.03
C GLY A 200 -10.73 -19.42 -8.50
N GLU A 201 -9.90 -19.35 -9.54
CA GLU A 201 -9.19 -20.52 -10.04
C GLU A 201 -8.07 -20.94 -9.08
N ALA A 202 -7.34 -19.97 -8.52
CA ALA A 202 -6.27 -20.25 -7.55
C ALA A 202 -6.80 -20.95 -6.29
N ARG A 203 -7.88 -20.44 -5.68
CA ARG A 203 -8.47 -21.02 -4.45
C ARG A 203 -9.12 -22.37 -4.65
N THR A 204 -9.56 -22.70 -5.88
CA THR A 204 -10.16 -24.00 -6.21
C THR A 204 -9.10 -25.02 -6.60
N ARG A 205 -8.15 -24.68 -7.48
CA ARG A 205 -7.12 -25.62 -7.94
C ARG A 205 -5.98 -25.84 -6.94
N HIS A 206 -5.71 -24.86 -6.09
CA HIS A 206 -4.63 -24.88 -5.10
C HIS A 206 -5.17 -24.71 -3.67
N ARG A 207 -6.31 -25.36 -3.37
CA ARG A 207 -7.03 -25.17 -2.11
C ARG A 207 -6.20 -25.50 -0.88
N GLU A 208 -5.53 -26.65 -0.86
CA GLU A 208 -4.69 -27.08 0.28
C GLU A 208 -3.52 -26.10 0.53
N GLU A 209 -2.97 -25.55 -0.54
CA GLU A 209 -1.89 -24.57 -0.46
C GLU A 209 -2.38 -23.21 0.07
N LEU A 210 -3.58 -22.78 -0.34
CA LEU A 210 -4.24 -21.60 0.23
C LEU A 210 -4.52 -21.79 1.72
N GLU A 211 -5.06 -22.95 2.13
CA GLU A 211 -5.32 -23.25 3.54
C GLU A 211 -4.05 -23.22 4.38
N SER A 212 -2.98 -23.81 3.87
CA SER A 212 -1.66 -23.79 4.52
C SER A 212 -1.10 -22.37 4.63
N LEU A 213 -1.13 -21.60 3.55
CA LEU A 213 -0.69 -20.20 3.55
C LEU A 213 -1.47 -19.34 4.55
N VAL A 214 -2.80 -19.51 4.61
CA VAL A 214 -3.66 -18.78 5.54
C VAL A 214 -3.34 -19.15 6.99
N ALA A 215 -3.16 -20.44 7.28
CA ALA A 215 -2.78 -20.91 8.61
C ALA A 215 -1.40 -20.37 9.03
N GLU A 216 -0.40 -20.47 8.16
CA GLU A 216 0.95 -19.94 8.38
C GLU A 216 0.91 -18.43 8.64
N THR A 217 0.23 -17.67 7.77
CA THR A 217 0.14 -16.21 7.90
C THR A 217 -0.59 -15.81 9.19
N ALA A 218 -1.66 -16.52 9.57
CA ALA A 218 -2.37 -16.27 10.82
C ALA A 218 -1.53 -16.59 12.07
N ALA A 219 -0.67 -17.62 12.01
CA ALA A 219 0.26 -17.94 13.08
C ALA A 219 1.30 -16.82 13.27
N VAL A 220 1.90 -16.31 12.19
CA VAL A 220 2.84 -15.18 12.25
C VAL A 220 2.14 -13.91 12.73
N SER A 221 0.96 -13.60 12.19
CA SER A 221 0.13 -12.45 12.60
C SER A 221 -0.14 -12.46 14.10
N ARG A 222 -0.51 -13.61 14.66
CA ARG A 222 -0.73 -13.80 16.10
C ARG A 222 0.55 -13.55 16.91
N ALA A 223 1.69 -14.07 16.46
CA ALA A 223 2.97 -13.85 17.11
C ALA A 223 3.40 -12.37 17.12
N CYS A 224 2.97 -11.62 16.11
CA CYS A 224 3.18 -10.17 16.02
C CYS A 224 2.11 -9.33 16.75
N GLY A 225 1.29 -9.93 17.62
CA GLY A 225 0.30 -9.22 18.43
C GLY A 225 -1.02 -8.91 17.72
N ALA A 226 -1.24 -9.47 16.52
CA ALA A 226 -2.43 -9.26 15.71
C ALA A 226 -3.13 -10.59 15.40
N PRO A 227 -3.91 -11.17 16.34
CA PRO A 227 -4.55 -12.46 16.13
C PRO A 227 -5.48 -12.45 14.91
N ALA A 228 -5.31 -13.43 14.03
CA ALA A 228 -6.22 -13.71 12.93
C ALA A 228 -6.82 -15.12 13.07
N ASP A 229 -8.07 -15.27 12.65
CA ASP A 229 -8.75 -16.56 12.59
C ASP A 229 -8.64 -17.13 11.17
N PRO A 230 -7.92 -18.27 10.97
CA PRO A 230 -7.81 -18.92 9.68
C PRO A 230 -9.16 -19.26 9.04
N ALA A 231 -10.15 -19.70 9.83
CA ALA A 231 -11.45 -20.09 9.30
C ALA A 231 -12.21 -18.87 8.76
N GLN A 232 -12.19 -17.77 9.50
CA GLN A 232 -12.76 -16.50 9.04
C GLN A 232 -12.03 -15.97 7.79
N ALA A 233 -10.70 -16.10 7.73
CA ALA A 233 -9.92 -15.70 6.56
C ALA A 233 -10.29 -16.54 5.32
N LEU A 234 -10.40 -17.87 5.46
CA LEU A 234 -10.84 -18.77 4.38
C LEU A 234 -12.25 -18.44 3.90
N ALA A 235 -13.20 -18.19 4.82
CA ALA A 235 -14.54 -17.76 4.45
C ALA A 235 -14.55 -16.46 3.63
N ARG A 236 -13.67 -15.50 3.97
CA ARG A 236 -13.47 -14.29 3.15
C ARG A 236 -12.92 -14.62 1.76
N TYR A 237 -11.96 -15.54 1.66
CA TYR A 237 -11.45 -15.97 0.36
C TYR A 237 -12.53 -16.64 -0.48
N ASP A 238 -13.41 -17.44 0.11
CA ASP A 238 -14.49 -18.13 -0.60
C ASP A 238 -15.57 -17.16 -1.10
N ALA A 239 -15.87 -16.12 -0.33
CA ALA A 239 -16.82 -15.07 -0.71
C ALA A 239 -16.26 -14.02 -1.69
N PHE A 240 -14.93 -13.92 -1.83
CA PHE A 240 -14.30 -12.90 -2.66
C PHE A 240 -14.61 -13.10 -4.16
N PRO A 241 -14.69 -12.04 -4.99
CA PRO A 241 -14.98 -12.19 -6.41
C PRO A 241 -14.00 -13.14 -7.14
N PRO A 242 -14.49 -14.12 -7.92
CA PRO A 242 -13.64 -15.13 -8.52
C PRO A 242 -12.68 -14.57 -9.58
N THR A 243 -13.03 -13.45 -10.21
CA THR A 243 -12.21 -12.76 -11.22
C THR A 243 -11.15 -11.84 -10.63
N ALA A 244 -11.09 -11.70 -9.30
CA ALA A 244 -10.16 -10.79 -8.65
C ALA A 244 -8.70 -11.18 -8.89
N LYS A 245 -7.88 -10.16 -9.15
CA LYS A 245 -6.42 -10.26 -9.28
C LYS A 245 -5.74 -9.42 -8.21
N SER A 246 -4.64 -9.91 -7.66
CA SER A 246 -3.82 -9.11 -6.74
C SER A 246 -3.06 -8.02 -7.50
N SER A 247 -2.64 -6.95 -6.82
CA SER A 247 -1.78 -5.93 -7.43
C SER A 247 -0.44 -6.52 -7.91
N MET A 248 0.14 -7.43 -7.12
CA MET A 248 1.39 -8.11 -7.46
C MET A 248 1.24 -9.00 -8.70
N GLN A 249 0.11 -9.70 -8.87
CA GLN A 249 -0.17 -10.45 -10.09
C GLN A 249 -0.26 -9.53 -11.31
N ARG A 250 -0.99 -8.40 -11.20
CA ARG A 250 -1.08 -7.43 -12.31
C ARG A 250 0.27 -6.83 -12.67
N ASP A 251 1.14 -6.64 -11.69
CA ASP A 251 2.51 -6.19 -11.94
C ASP A 251 3.33 -7.25 -12.66
N ALA A 252 3.21 -8.53 -12.28
CA ALA A 252 3.84 -9.63 -12.98
C ALA A 252 3.37 -9.71 -14.44
N GLU A 253 2.06 -9.64 -14.69
CA GLU A 253 1.47 -9.62 -16.04
C GLU A 253 1.95 -8.43 -16.89
N ALA A 254 2.26 -7.30 -16.25
CA ALA A 254 2.76 -6.09 -16.91
C ALA A 254 4.31 -6.03 -16.98
N GLY A 255 5.03 -7.08 -16.57
CA GLY A 255 6.49 -7.13 -16.54
C GLY A 255 7.12 -6.11 -15.59
N ARG A 256 6.42 -5.69 -14.53
CA ARG A 256 6.87 -4.69 -13.56
C ARG A 256 7.50 -5.35 -12.33
N PRO A 257 8.40 -4.65 -11.61
CA PRO A 257 8.96 -5.15 -10.37
C PRO A 257 7.88 -5.53 -9.35
N LEU A 258 8.04 -6.70 -8.73
CA LEU A 258 7.11 -7.24 -7.74
C LEU A 258 7.41 -6.67 -6.34
N GLU A 259 6.37 -6.49 -5.53
CA GLU A 259 6.50 -6.20 -4.09
C GLU A 259 6.73 -7.48 -3.25
N LEU A 260 7.41 -8.48 -3.83
CA LEU A 260 7.59 -9.79 -3.21
C LEU A 260 8.34 -9.71 -1.88
N ASP A 261 9.35 -8.84 -1.78
CA ASP A 261 10.08 -8.68 -0.52
C ASP A 261 9.23 -8.00 0.57
N ALA A 262 8.46 -6.97 0.22
CA ALA A 262 7.60 -6.26 1.17
C ALA A 262 6.43 -7.11 1.69
N ILE A 263 6.01 -8.11 0.91
CA ILE A 263 4.92 -9.03 1.25
C ILE A 263 5.50 -10.35 1.75
N GLY A 264 5.98 -11.20 0.84
CA GLY A 264 6.50 -12.52 1.20
C GLY A 264 7.78 -12.45 2.05
N GLY A 265 8.72 -11.59 1.69
CA GLY A 265 9.97 -11.40 2.45
C GLY A 265 9.71 -10.94 3.89
N ALA A 266 8.84 -9.94 4.08
CA ALA A 266 8.47 -9.44 5.39
C ALA A 266 7.76 -10.51 6.24
N LEU A 267 6.90 -11.34 5.62
CA LEU A 267 6.26 -12.47 6.32
C LEU A 267 7.30 -13.50 6.78
N LEU A 268 8.28 -13.85 5.93
CA LEU A 268 9.36 -14.77 6.29
C LEU A 268 10.25 -14.21 7.41
N ARG A 269 10.64 -12.94 7.34
CA ARG A 269 11.43 -12.27 8.40
C ARG A 269 10.67 -12.22 9.72
N ALA A 270 9.36 -11.98 9.69
CA ALA A 270 8.53 -12.02 10.89
C ALA A 270 8.42 -13.44 11.46
N ALA A 271 8.23 -14.45 10.60
CA ALA A 271 8.20 -15.84 11.01
C ALA A 271 9.49 -16.27 11.70
N ASP A 272 10.64 -15.91 11.13
CA ASP A 272 11.98 -16.19 11.69
C ASP A 272 12.18 -15.55 13.07
N ARG A 273 11.88 -14.25 13.21
CA ARG A 273 11.97 -13.53 14.50
C ARG A 273 11.15 -14.18 15.62
N HIS A 274 10.05 -14.85 15.27
CA HIS A 274 9.14 -15.47 16.24
C HIS A 274 9.24 -17.00 16.29
N GLY A 275 10.14 -17.63 15.52
CA GLY A 275 10.28 -19.09 15.45
C GLY A 275 9.03 -19.81 14.92
N VAL A 276 8.25 -19.17 14.05
CA VAL A 276 7.03 -19.74 13.47
C VAL A 276 7.39 -20.48 12.16
N PRO A 277 7.09 -21.78 12.02
CA PRO A 277 7.35 -22.51 10.77
C PRO A 277 6.38 -22.07 9.67
N VAL A 278 6.93 -21.71 8.50
CA VAL A 278 6.15 -21.26 7.32
C VAL A 278 6.61 -21.92 6.01
N PRO A 279 6.64 -23.27 5.94
CA PRO A 279 7.23 -23.99 4.80
C PRO A 279 6.56 -23.70 3.45
N VAL A 280 5.24 -23.51 3.40
CA VAL A 280 4.53 -23.21 2.16
C VAL A 280 4.83 -21.79 1.69
N THR A 281 4.80 -20.83 2.61
CA THR A 281 5.20 -19.44 2.33
C THR A 281 6.64 -19.39 1.79
N ALA A 282 7.57 -20.07 2.47
CA ALA A 282 8.97 -20.09 2.08
C ALA A 282 9.19 -20.71 0.69
N ARG A 283 8.49 -21.80 0.39
CA ARG A 283 8.50 -22.41 -0.95
C ARG A 283 8.00 -21.43 -2.01
N LEU A 284 6.83 -20.82 -1.82
CA LEU A 284 6.22 -19.93 -2.80
C LEU A 284 7.03 -18.66 -3.05
N VAL A 285 7.60 -18.08 -1.99
CA VAL A 285 8.50 -16.94 -2.13
C VAL A 285 9.75 -17.30 -2.93
N ARG A 286 10.35 -18.47 -2.68
CA ARG A 286 11.50 -18.96 -3.45
C ARG A 286 11.14 -19.18 -4.92
N GLU A 287 10.05 -19.89 -5.20
CA GLU A 287 9.61 -20.15 -6.59
C GLU A 287 9.31 -18.86 -7.37
N LEU A 288 8.74 -17.85 -6.70
CA LEU A 288 8.51 -16.54 -7.32
C LEU A 288 9.80 -15.76 -7.60
N ARG A 289 10.84 -15.93 -6.77
CA ARG A 289 12.17 -15.35 -7.03
C ARG A 289 12.85 -16.06 -8.19
N ASP A 290 12.79 -17.39 -8.22
CA ASP A 290 13.46 -18.24 -9.21
C ASP A 290 12.83 -18.13 -10.61
N ALA A 291 11.53 -17.80 -10.68
CA ALA A 291 10.81 -17.63 -11.94
C ALA A 291 11.32 -16.46 -12.82
N GLY A 292 12.33 -15.70 -12.38
CA GLY A 292 12.91 -14.59 -13.15
C GLY A 292 11.92 -13.44 -13.40
N LEU A 293 10.75 -13.47 -12.75
CA LEU A 293 9.90 -12.30 -12.63
C LEU A 293 10.75 -11.23 -11.94
N PRO A 294 10.78 -9.98 -12.43
CA PRO A 294 11.66 -8.95 -11.90
C PRO A 294 11.41 -8.76 -10.39
N ALA A 295 12.20 -9.46 -9.58
CA ALA A 295 12.29 -9.28 -8.15
C ALA A 295 13.23 -8.10 -7.92
N SER A 296 12.88 -7.24 -6.98
CA SER A 296 13.73 -6.11 -6.58
C SER A 296 15.11 -6.64 -6.20
N GLY A 297 16.12 -6.32 -7.03
CA GLY A 297 17.49 -6.72 -6.81
C GLY A 297 18.05 -6.00 -5.61
N HIS A 298 18.15 -6.68 -4.48
CA HIS A 298 19.17 -6.46 -3.47
C HIS A 298 19.87 -7.82 -3.30
N SER A 299 20.99 -7.99 -4.03
CA SER A 299 21.98 -8.98 -3.66
C SER A 299 22.62 -8.48 -2.37
N PHE A 300 22.37 -9.19 -1.27
CA PHE A 300 23.25 -9.11 -0.11
C PHE A 300 24.40 -10.08 -0.38
N ASP A 301 25.51 -9.53 -0.84
CA ASP A 301 26.87 -9.98 -0.54
C ASP A 301 27.61 -8.79 0.09
#